data_AF-A0A7L8V8D0-F1
#
_entry.id   AF-A0A7L8V8D0-F1
#
_cell.length_a   1.000
_cell.length_b   1.000
_cell.length_c   1.000
_cell.angle_alpha   90.00
_cell.angle_beta   90.00
_cell.angle_gamma   90.00
#
_symmetry.space_group_name_H-M   'P 1'
#
loop_
_entity.id
_entity.type
_entity.pdbx_description
1 polymer ?
#
loop_
_entity_poly.entity_id
_entity_poly.type
_entity_poly.pdbx_seq_one_letter_code
_entity_poly.pdbx_strand_id
1 'polypeptide(L)'
;MFCKNRIKPTLLRDQKTEALLVFIRTTLEQFFAQMELKGPLFDIGKKEDSEYIYSSLKKLLENLQECVINSSYLRSLIANAQKNKSLMMVAKKEEPLMVYYDTIVRAIETKLTNGTPWIPELMVIALLSEWILEEEKSTILYPFLADLNYIELIDKYDMVKYNIDDDKKEVIMNMYKTSSYLIEKLKNAKYKVNIKRSKKKN
;
A
#
# COMPACT_ATOMS: atom_id res chain seq x y z
N MET A 1 0.52 8.42 -14.97
CA MET A 1 -0.91 8.17 -15.27
C MET A 1 -1.74 9.02 -14.31
N PHE A 2 -2.62 9.90 -14.83
CA PHE A 2 -3.41 10.83 -14.02
C PHE A 2 -4.59 10.09 -13.36
N CYS A 3 -4.71 10.21 -12.04
CA CYS A 3 -5.84 9.70 -11.26
C CYS A 3 -7.01 10.68 -11.42
N LYS A 4 -7.97 10.35 -12.29
CA LYS A 4 -9.07 11.27 -12.70
C LYS A 4 -10.04 11.55 -11.56
N ASN A 5 -10.38 10.52 -10.81
CA ASN A 5 -11.37 10.56 -9.73
C ASN A 5 -10.70 10.52 -8.36
N ARG A 6 -9.55 11.23 -8.23
CA ARG A 6 -8.74 11.19 -7.01
C ARG A 6 -9.55 11.58 -5.79
N ILE A 7 -9.62 10.66 -4.83
CA ILE A 7 -10.13 10.95 -3.49
C ILE A 7 -9.07 11.73 -2.73
N LYS A 8 -9.47 12.80 -2.04
CA LYS A 8 -8.58 13.68 -1.26
C LYS A 8 -9.07 13.74 0.17
N PRO A 9 -8.62 12.83 1.04
CA PRO A 9 -9.03 12.80 2.42
C PRO A 9 -8.53 14.03 3.19
N THR A 10 -9.40 14.58 4.03
CA THR A 10 -9.12 15.76 4.84
C THR A 10 -8.68 15.41 6.26
N LEU A 11 -9.12 14.25 6.78
CA LEU A 11 -8.76 13.79 8.12
C LEU A 11 -7.45 13.01 8.09
N LEU A 12 -6.60 13.20 9.11
CA LEU A 12 -5.32 12.50 9.23
C LEU A 12 -5.45 10.97 9.21
N ARG A 13 -6.51 10.43 9.82
CA ARG A 13 -6.79 8.97 9.81
C ARG A 13 -7.02 8.45 8.39
N ASP A 14 -7.68 9.23 7.56
CA ASP A 14 -8.01 8.84 6.19
C ASP A 14 -6.80 9.06 5.26
N GLN A 15 -5.91 10.00 5.61
CA GLN A 15 -4.61 10.16 4.94
C GLN A 15 -3.66 9.00 5.22
N LYS A 16 -3.73 8.36 6.41
CA LYS A 16 -3.02 7.09 6.65
C LYS A 16 -3.52 5.99 5.73
N THR A 17 -4.83 5.91 5.56
CA THR A 17 -5.44 4.98 4.60
C THR A 17 -4.93 5.28 3.19
N GLU A 18 -5.04 6.53 2.72
CA GLU A 18 -4.54 6.87 1.39
C GLU A 18 -3.06 6.51 1.27
N ALA A 19 -2.20 6.79 2.27
CA ALA A 19 -0.79 6.39 2.24
C ALA A 19 -0.60 4.88 2.05
N LEU A 20 -1.38 4.06 2.76
CA LEU A 20 -1.37 2.60 2.60
C LEU A 20 -1.80 2.20 1.18
N LEU A 21 -2.88 2.79 0.67
CA LEU A 21 -3.37 2.52 -0.68
C LEU A 21 -2.43 3.00 -1.78
N VAL A 22 -1.67 4.09 -1.56
CA VAL A 22 -0.62 4.55 -2.48
C VAL A 22 0.50 3.51 -2.55
N PHE A 23 0.88 2.95 -1.41
CA PHE A 23 1.84 1.85 -1.36
C PHE A 23 1.31 0.61 -2.10
N ILE A 24 0.10 0.16 -1.76
CA ILE A 24 -0.55 -1.00 -2.41
C ILE A 24 -0.69 -0.82 -3.92
N ARG A 25 -1.21 0.32 -4.39
CA ARG A 25 -1.32 0.63 -5.81
C ARG A 25 0.04 0.50 -6.49
N THR A 26 1.08 1.09 -5.90
CA THR A 26 2.44 1.04 -6.45
C THR A 26 2.96 -0.40 -6.53
N THR A 27 2.76 -1.18 -5.47
CA THR A 27 3.15 -2.58 -5.41
C THR A 27 2.44 -3.43 -6.46
N LEU A 28 1.12 -3.25 -6.63
CA LEU A 28 0.34 -3.95 -7.65
C LEU A 28 0.75 -3.54 -9.07
N GLU A 29 0.96 -2.24 -9.34
CA GLU A 29 1.46 -1.76 -10.64
C GLU A 29 2.79 -2.45 -11.01
N GLN A 30 3.71 -2.56 -10.05
CA GLN A 30 4.99 -3.23 -10.25
C GLN A 30 4.84 -4.74 -10.42
N PHE A 31 3.99 -5.36 -9.59
CA PHE A 31 3.71 -6.78 -9.63
C PHE A 31 3.17 -7.22 -10.99
N PHE A 32 2.09 -6.59 -11.48
CA PHE A 32 1.51 -6.94 -12.78
C PHE A 32 2.46 -6.64 -13.94
N ALA A 33 3.22 -5.54 -13.88
CA ALA A 33 4.25 -5.26 -14.88
C ALA A 33 5.35 -6.33 -14.92
N GLN A 34 5.75 -6.87 -13.76
CA GLN A 34 6.71 -7.97 -13.70
C GLN A 34 6.12 -9.28 -14.22
N MET A 35 4.85 -9.58 -13.91
CA MET A 35 4.17 -10.76 -14.43
C MET A 35 4.09 -10.76 -15.95
N GLU A 36 3.74 -9.62 -16.57
CA GLU A 36 3.69 -9.48 -18.03
C GLU A 36 5.05 -9.75 -18.69
N LEU A 37 6.15 -9.45 -17.98
CA LEU A 37 7.51 -9.61 -18.50
C LEU A 37 8.12 -11.00 -18.21
N LYS A 38 7.84 -11.60 -17.05
CA LYS A 38 8.57 -12.76 -16.52
C LYS A 38 7.67 -13.93 -16.10
N GLY A 39 6.35 -13.78 -16.14
CA GLY A 39 5.41 -14.76 -15.62
C GLY A 39 5.23 -14.70 -14.09
N PRO A 40 4.47 -15.64 -13.50
CA PRO A 40 4.16 -15.64 -12.07
C PRO A 40 5.41 -15.81 -11.19
N LEU A 41 5.47 -15.04 -10.11
CA LEU A 41 6.60 -15.01 -9.16
C LEU A 41 6.51 -16.09 -8.08
N PHE A 42 5.31 -16.58 -7.78
CA PHE A 42 5.05 -17.58 -6.76
C PHE A 42 3.98 -18.56 -7.26
N ASP A 43 4.22 -19.86 -7.09
CA ASP A 43 3.28 -20.90 -7.50
C ASP A 43 2.42 -21.34 -6.31
N ILE A 44 1.12 -21.06 -6.39
CA ILE A 44 0.08 -21.41 -5.40
C ILE A 44 -0.40 -22.85 -5.64
N GLY A 45 0.15 -23.56 -6.64
CA GLY A 45 -0.05 -24.97 -6.91
C GLY A 45 -1.35 -25.29 -7.66
N LYS A 46 -2.47 -24.67 -7.27
CA LYS A 46 -3.76 -24.80 -7.98
C LYS A 46 -3.98 -23.62 -8.93
N LYS A 47 -4.17 -23.90 -10.21
CA LYS A 47 -4.43 -22.90 -11.25
C LYS A 47 -5.63 -22.01 -10.93
N GLU A 48 -6.71 -22.61 -10.43
CA GLU A 48 -7.94 -21.91 -10.05
C GLU A 48 -7.71 -20.89 -8.93
N ASP A 49 -6.92 -21.24 -7.92
CA ASP A 49 -6.60 -20.35 -6.81
C ASP A 49 -5.73 -19.17 -7.29
N SER A 50 -4.73 -19.45 -8.14
CA SER A 50 -3.92 -18.42 -8.78
C SER A 50 -4.75 -17.46 -9.64
N GLU A 51 -5.69 -17.98 -10.44
CA GLU A 51 -6.59 -17.17 -11.28
C GLU A 51 -7.53 -16.30 -10.42
N TYR A 52 -8.03 -16.84 -9.32
CA TYR A 52 -8.88 -16.10 -8.38
C TYR A 52 -8.13 -14.95 -7.71
N ILE A 53 -6.91 -15.19 -7.22
CA ILE A 53 -6.06 -14.16 -6.62
C ILE A 53 -5.71 -13.09 -7.66
N TYR A 54 -5.28 -13.52 -8.85
CA TYR A 54 -4.91 -12.61 -9.94
C TYR A 54 -6.07 -11.69 -10.31
N SER A 55 -7.26 -12.25 -10.59
CA SER A 55 -8.43 -11.48 -11.00
C SER A 55 -8.91 -10.53 -9.90
N SER A 56 -8.86 -10.96 -8.64
CA SER A 56 -9.19 -10.12 -7.48
C SER A 56 -8.25 -8.93 -7.34
N LEU A 57 -6.94 -9.15 -7.43
CA LEU A 57 -5.93 -8.10 -7.33
C LEU A 57 -5.91 -7.18 -8.55
N LYS A 58 -6.25 -7.70 -9.73
CA LYS A 58 -6.36 -6.90 -10.96
C LYS A 58 -7.53 -5.91 -10.85
N LYS A 59 -8.70 -6.39 -10.42
CA LYS A 59 -9.87 -5.54 -10.15
C LYS A 59 -9.57 -4.49 -9.07
N LEU A 60 -8.85 -4.88 -8.01
CA LEU A 60 -8.39 -3.95 -6.98
C LEU A 60 -7.49 -2.85 -7.58
N LEU A 61 -6.50 -3.23 -8.41
CA LEU A 61 -5.61 -2.26 -9.06
C LEU A 61 -6.39 -1.28 -9.94
N GLU A 62 -7.33 -1.75 -10.76
CA GLU A 62 -8.14 -0.89 -11.62
C GLU A 62 -8.91 0.17 -10.82
N ASN A 63 -9.55 -0.22 -9.71
CA ASN A 63 -10.21 0.70 -8.80
C ASN A 63 -9.23 1.70 -8.16
N LEU A 64 -8.06 1.24 -7.74
CA LEU A 64 -7.02 2.11 -7.17
C LEU A 64 -6.49 3.11 -8.21
N GLN A 65 -6.36 2.71 -9.47
CA GLN A 65 -5.86 3.58 -10.53
C GLN A 65 -6.78 4.77 -10.79
N GLU A 66 -8.08 4.58 -10.61
CA GLU A 66 -9.11 5.61 -10.76
C GLU A 66 -9.05 6.67 -9.66
N CYS A 67 -8.77 6.29 -8.40
CA CYS A 67 -9.02 7.15 -7.24
C CYS A 67 -7.84 7.38 -6.26
N VAL A 68 -6.75 6.63 -6.34
CA VAL A 68 -5.59 6.74 -5.44
C VAL A 68 -4.33 7.04 -6.25
N ILE A 69 -3.49 8.00 -5.86
CA ILE A 69 -2.23 8.27 -6.58
C ILE A 69 -1.19 7.14 -6.39
N ASN A 70 -0.12 7.11 -7.20
CA ASN A 70 1.00 6.20 -6.97
C ASN A 70 2.25 6.93 -6.44
N SER A 71 3.27 6.18 -6.05
CA SER A 71 4.52 6.72 -5.50
C SER A 71 5.25 7.68 -6.43
N SER A 72 5.09 7.54 -7.75
CA SER A 72 5.75 8.40 -8.74
C SER A 72 5.22 9.85 -8.67
N TYR A 73 3.93 10.01 -8.34
CA TYR A 73 3.33 11.32 -8.13
C TYR A 73 3.97 12.03 -6.92
N LEU A 74 4.06 11.36 -5.77
CA LEU A 74 4.65 11.94 -4.56
C LEU A 74 6.11 12.33 -4.78
N ARG A 75 6.90 11.45 -5.43
CA ARG A 75 8.29 11.72 -5.80
C ARG A 75 8.42 12.94 -6.73
N SER A 76 7.57 13.03 -7.75
CA SER A 76 7.54 14.17 -8.67
C SER A 76 7.17 15.47 -7.96
N LEU A 77 6.21 15.43 -7.02
CA LEU A 77 5.81 16.59 -6.25
C LEU A 77 6.96 17.12 -5.39
N ILE A 78 7.70 16.24 -4.71
CA ILE A 78 8.89 16.60 -3.93
C ILE A 78 9.96 17.22 -4.82
N ALA A 79 10.30 16.56 -5.95
CA ALA A 79 11.38 16.99 -6.83
C ALA A 79 11.13 18.36 -7.48
N ASN A 80 9.85 18.72 -7.70
CA ASN A 80 9.47 19.93 -8.43
C ASN A 80 8.91 21.05 -7.54
N ALA A 81 8.53 20.77 -6.28
CA ALA A 81 7.97 21.76 -5.37
C ALA A 81 8.88 22.98 -5.17
N GLN A 82 10.20 22.78 -5.06
CA GLN A 82 11.14 23.89 -4.85
C GLN A 82 11.27 24.81 -6.07
N LYS A 83 10.95 24.32 -7.26
CA LYS A 83 11.09 25.04 -8.53
C LYS A 83 9.84 25.85 -8.90
N ASN A 84 8.70 25.61 -8.24
CA ASN A 84 7.42 26.21 -8.61
C ASN A 84 6.56 26.49 -7.37
N LYS A 85 6.22 27.77 -7.14
CA LYS A 85 5.43 28.21 -5.96
C LYS A 85 4.07 27.53 -5.84
N SER A 86 3.39 27.27 -6.96
CA SER A 86 2.10 26.57 -6.97
C SER A 86 2.26 25.11 -6.55
N LEU A 87 3.29 24.42 -7.05
CA LEU A 87 3.61 23.05 -6.64
C LEU A 87 4.05 22.99 -5.17
N MET A 88 4.76 24.00 -4.68
CA MET A 88 5.09 24.11 -3.24
C MET A 88 3.83 24.18 -2.37
N MET A 89 2.79 24.89 -2.81
CA MET A 89 1.53 24.96 -2.08
C MET A 89 0.81 23.60 -2.06
N VAL A 90 0.84 22.87 -3.17
CA VAL A 90 0.32 21.49 -3.24
C VAL A 90 1.11 20.57 -2.33
N ALA A 91 2.44 20.60 -2.38
CA ALA A 91 3.31 19.79 -1.52
C ALA A 91 3.04 20.02 -0.02
N LYS A 92 2.76 21.26 0.39
CA LYS A 92 2.36 21.53 1.78
C LYS A 92 1.02 20.92 2.16
N LYS A 93 0.06 20.83 1.24
CA LYS A 93 -1.25 20.18 1.50
C LYS A 93 -1.11 18.67 1.56
N GLU A 94 -0.24 18.11 0.72
CA GLU A 94 0.05 16.67 0.64
C GLU A 94 1.08 16.20 1.69
N GLU A 95 1.64 17.13 2.48
CA GLU A 95 2.71 16.82 3.46
C GLU A 95 2.34 15.71 4.45
N PRO A 96 1.12 15.67 5.03
CA PRO A 96 0.75 14.57 5.92
C PRO A 96 0.76 13.20 5.21
N LEU A 97 0.22 13.14 3.99
CA LEU A 97 0.20 11.94 3.17
C LEU A 97 1.61 11.47 2.87
N MET A 98 2.50 12.40 2.50
CA MET A 98 3.91 12.11 2.26
C MET A 98 4.61 11.57 3.50
N VAL A 99 4.35 12.12 4.69
CA VAL A 99 4.92 11.64 5.96
C VAL A 99 4.45 10.23 6.30
N TYR A 100 3.17 9.93 6.11
CA TYR A 100 2.64 8.58 6.35
C TYR A 100 3.17 7.57 5.33
N TYR A 101 3.24 7.96 4.06
CA TYR A 101 3.84 7.12 3.02
C TYR A 101 5.32 6.84 3.29
N ASP A 102 6.10 7.85 3.69
CA ASP A 102 7.51 7.70 4.07
C ASP A 102 7.67 6.74 5.27
N THR A 103 6.72 6.76 6.22
CA THR A 103 6.72 5.82 7.34
C THR A 103 6.59 4.38 6.88
N ILE A 104 5.70 4.09 5.91
CA ILE A 104 5.52 2.75 5.35
C ILE A 104 6.78 2.32 4.60
N VAL A 105 7.33 3.19 3.75
CA VAL A 105 8.55 2.90 2.96
C VAL A 105 9.71 2.55 3.89
N ARG A 106 9.97 3.37 4.92
CA ARG A 106 11.03 3.07 5.90
C ARG A 106 10.78 1.78 6.66
N ALA A 107 9.53 1.50 7.04
CA ALA A 107 9.19 0.26 7.73
C ALA A 107 9.49 -0.96 6.86
N ILE A 108 9.19 -0.89 5.55
CA ILE A 108 9.52 -1.94 4.59
C ILE A 108 11.02 -2.11 4.44
N GLU A 109 11.77 -1.02 4.24
CA GLU A 109 13.23 -1.07 4.08
C GLU A 109 13.93 -1.73 5.27
N THR A 110 13.34 -1.66 6.48
CA THR A 110 13.86 -2.34 7.66
C THR A 110 13.53 -3.83 7.75
N LYS A 111 12.50 -4.31 7.02
CA LYS A 111 12.02 -5.70 7.08
C LYS A 111 12.34 -6.51 5.83
N LEU A 112 12.37 -5.87 4.67
CA LEU A 112 12.64 -6.46 3.37
C LEU A 112 13.89 -5.81 2.78
N THR A 113 15.05 -6.26 3.24
CA THR A 113 16.32 -5.83 2.67
C THR A 113 16.49 -6.37 1.24
N ASN A 114 17.36 -5.74 0.46
CA ASN A 114 17.64 -6.19 -0.91
C ASN A 114 18.03 -7.67 -0.94
N GLY A 115 17.33 -8.44 -1.78
CA GLY A 115 17.54 -9.89 -1.92
C GLY A 115 16.66 -10.75 -1.02
N THR A 116 15.91 -10.17 -0.08
CA THR A 116 14.92 -10.91 0.71
C THR A 116 13.77 -11.37 -0.20
N PRO A 117 13.46 -12.69 -0.25
CA PRO A 117 12.29 -13.18 -0.96
C PRO A 117 10.99 -12.64 -0.34
N TRP A 118 10.04 -12.25 -1.18
CA TRP A 118 8.75 -11.75 -0.73
C TRP A 118 7.68 -12.02 -1.80
N ILE A 119 6.42 -12.04 -1.37
CA ILE A 119 5.25 -12.32 -2.22
C ILE A 119 4.39 -11.04 -2.25
N PRO A 120 4.51 -10.19 -3.30
CA PRO A 120 3.84 -8.89 -3.33
C PRO A 120 2.32 -8.96 -3.19
N GLU A 121 1.71 -9.97 -3.81
CA GLU A 121 0.26 -10.24 -3.75
C GLU A 121 -0.19 -10.47 -2.30
N LEU A 122 0.47 -11.39 -1.61
CA LEU A 122 0.16 -11.72 -0.23
C LEU A 122 0.42 -10.54 0.71
N MET A 123 1.49 -9.78 0.50
CA MET A 123 1.74 -8.55 1.25
C MET A 123 0.57 -7.57 1.11
N VAL A 124 0.07 -7.37 -0.12
CA VAL A 124 -1.09 -6.50 -0.35
C VAL A 124 -2.34 -7.02 0.35
N ILE A 125 -2.62 -8.32 0.23
CA ILE A 125 -3.79 -8.95 0.85
C ILE A 125 -3.73 -8.81 2.37
N ALA A 126 -2.59 -9.14 2.99
CA ALA A 126 -2.40 -9.10 4.43
C ALA A 126 -2.45 -7.66 4.99
N LEU A 127 -1.85 -6.69 4.30
CA LEU A 127 -1.94 -5.28 4.69
C LEU A 127 -3.38 -4.77 4.66
N LEU A 128 -4.14 -5.10 3.62
CA LEU A 128 -5.54 -4.69 3.52
C LEU A 128 -6.42 -5.41 4.52
N SER A 129 -6.25 -6.73 4.70
CA SER A 129 -7.05 -7.49 5.64
C SER A 129 -6.88 -6.95 7.05
N GLU A 130 -5.64 -6.70 7.48
CA GLU A 130 -5.38 -6.18 8.82
C GLU A 130 -5.88 -4.73 8.97
N TRP A 131 -5.68 -3.87 7.96
CA TRP A 131 -6.15 -2.49 8.01
C TRP A 131 -7.68 -2.36 8.00
N ILE A 132 -8.37 -3.18 7.21
CA ILE A 132 -9.82 -3.09 7.00
C ILE A 132 -10.60 -3.87 8.06
N LEU A 133 -10.19 -5.10 8.38
CA LEU A 133 -10.93 -5.98 9.30
C LEU A 133 -10.78 -5.57 10.77
N GLU A 134 -9.63 -5.03 11.18
CA GLU A 134 -9.42 -4.66 12.60
C GLU A 134 -10.01 -3.30 12.99
N GLU A 135 -10.20 -2.38 12.04
CA GLU A 135 -10.38 -0.96 12.38
C GLU A 135 -11.70 -0.35 11.88
N GLU A 136 -12.52 -1.07 11.09
CA GLU A 136 -13.75 -0.56 10.42
C GLU A 136 -13.57 0.82 9.74
N LYS A 137 -12.33 1.17 9.39
CA LYS A 137 -11.99 2.45 8.78
C LYS A 137 -11.78 2.21 7.31
N SER A 138 -12.23 3.17 6.52
CA SER A 138 -11.89 3.42 5.11
C SER A 138 -12.68 2.78 3.98
N THR A 139 -13.65 1.89 4.23
CA THR A 139 -14.62 1.49 3.18
C THR A 139 -15.56 2.64 2.81
N ILE A 140 -15.76 3.62 3.69
CA ILE A 140 -16.61 4.79 3.39
C ILE A 140 -16.04 5.60 2.21
N LEU A 141 -14.73 5.88 2.24
CA LEU A 141 -14.07 6.63 1.15
C LEU A 141 -13.72 5.72 -0.02
N TYR A 142 -13.40 4.45 0.25
CA TYR A 142 -13.01 3.47 -0.77
C TYR A 142 -13.92 2.23 -0.69
N PRO A 143 -15.18 2.31 -1.19
CA PRO A 143 -16.17 1.25 -1.00
C PRO A 143 -15.77 -0.10 -1.60
N PHE A 144 -15.03 -0.09 -2.71
CA PHE A 144 -14.55 -1.30 -3.38
C PHE A 144 -13.66 -2.19 -2.50
N LEU A 145 -13.11 -1.66 -1.39
CA LEU A 145 -12.36 -2.47 -0.43
C LEU A 145 -13.27 -3.45 0.32
N ALA A 146 -14.55 -3.13 0.51
CA ALA A 146 -15.50 -4.03 1.14
C ALA A 146 -15.88 -5.23 0.27
N ASP A 147 -15.68 -5.13 -1.05
CA ASP A 147 -16.06 -6.18 -2.01
C ASP A 147 -15.04 -7.32 -2.08
N LEU A 148 -13.86 -7.18 -1.46
CA LEU A 148 -12.82 -8.20 -1.45
C LEU A 148 -13.08 -9.24 -0.35
N ASN A 149 -13.07 -10.52 -0.74
CA ASN A 149 -13.10 -11.61 0.22
C ASN A 149 -11.68 -11.88 0.78
N TYR A 150 -11.26 -11.05 1.73
CA TYR A 150 -9.92 -11.15 2.33
C TYR A 150 -9.65 -12.49 2.99
N ILE A 151 -10.66 -13.08 3.64
CA ILE A 151 -10.53 -14.38 4.32
C ILE A 151 -10.20 -15.46 3.30
N GLU A 152 -11.00 -15.55 2.22
CA GLU A 152 -10.76 -16.55 1.18
C GLU A 152 -9.40 -16.37 0.49
N LEU A 153 -8.99 -15.12 0.22
CA LEU A 153 -7.68 -14.83 -0.37
C LEU A 153 -6.52 -15.28 0.54
N ILE A 154 -6.62 -15.06 1.85
CA ILE A 154 -5.64 -15.52 2.84
C ILE A 154 -5.64 -17.05 2.93
N ASP A 155 -6.83 -17.65 2.99
CA ASP A 155 -6.99 -19.10 3.08
C ASP A 155 -6.31 -19.82 1.92
N LYS A 156 -6.32 -19.24 0.71
CA LYS A 156 -5.60 -19.81 -0.43
C LYS A 156 -4.10 -19.92 -0.15
N TYR A 157 -3.46 -18.90 0.41
CA TYR A 157 -2.03 -18.96 0.76
C TYR A 157 -1.76 -19.88 1.95
N ASP A 158 -2.67 -19.93 2.92
CA ASP A 158 -2.52 -20.80 4.09
C ASP A 158 -2.66 -22.28 3.72
N MET A 159 -3.55 -22.62 2.78
CA MET A 159 -3.68 -23.99 2.26
C MET A 159 -2.43 -24.46 1.51
N VAL A 160 -1.71 -23.56 0.85
CA VAL A 160 -0.44 -23.89 0.16
C VAL A 160 0.65 -24.26 1.16
N LYS A 161 0.67 -23.69 2.38
CA LYS A 161 1.66 -24.02 3.42
C LYS A 161 1.71 -25.50 3.77
N TYR A 162 0.62 -26.26 3.58
CA TYR A 162 0.61 -27.68 3.92
C TYR A 162 1.43 -28.55 2.95
N ASN A 163 1.69 -28.06 1.73
CA ASN A 163 2.25 -28.86 0.64
C ASN A 163 3.56 -28.30 0.05
N ILE A 164 4.14 -27.27 0.67
CA ILE A 164 5.38 -26.63 0.22
C ILE A 164 6.54 -26.88 1.19
N ASP A 165 7.75 -26.65 0.71
CA ASP A 165 8.99 -26.65 1.47
C ASP A 165 9.00 -25.56 2.57
N ASP A 166 9.74 -25.82 3.66
CA ASP A 166 9.76 -24.95 4.84
C ASP A 166 10.26 -23.54 4.52
N ASP A 167 11.16 -23.39 3.55
CA ASP A 167 11.65 -22.09 3.09
C ASP A 167 10.50 -21.21 2.54
N LYS A 168 9.61 -21.78 1.70
CA LYS A 168 8.44 -21.04 1.19
C LYS A 168 7.42 -20.75 2.29
N LYS A 169 7.24 -21.64 3.27
CA LYS A 169 6.38 -21.36 4.43
C LYS A 169 6.92 -20.17 5.21
N GLU A 170 8.24 -20.09 5.40
CA GLU A 170 8.88 -18.97 6.07
C GLU A 170 8.63 -17.66 5.31
N VAL A 171 8.74 -17.65 3.98
CA VAL A 171 8.43 -16.46 3.16
C VAL A 171 6.98 -16.01 3.39
N ILE A 172 6.01 -16.92 3.34
CA ILE A 172 4.59 -16.60 3.60
C ILE A 172 4.42 -16.03 5.01
N MET A 173 4.98 -16.69 6.03
CA MET A 173 4.91 -16.21 7.42
C MET A 173 5.56 -14.84 7.61
N ASN A 174 6.66 -14.57 6.89
CA ASN A 174 7.32 -13.28 6.91
C ASN A 174 6.46 -12.19 6.26
N MET A 175 5.61 -12.51 5.26
CA MET A 175 4.67 -11.54 4.71
C MET A 175 3.63 -11.09 5.75
N TYR A 176 3.07 -12.03 6.51
CA TYR A 176 2.14 -11.69 7.60
C TYR A 176 2.81 -10.86 8.69
N LYS A 177 3.96 -11.31 9.21
CA LYS A 177 4.72 -10.58 10.24
C LYS A 177 5.12 -9.18 9.80
N THR A 178 5.54 -9.04 8.54
CA THR A 178 5.91 -7.74 7.98
C THR A 178 4.69 -6.85 7.83
N SER A 179 3.57 -7.38 7.33
CA SER A 179 2.32 -6.62 7.21
C SER A 179 1.88 -6.06 8.56
N SER A 180 1.86 -6.88 9.62
CA SER A 180 1.48 -6.41 10.95
C SER A 180 2.43 -5.36 11.51
N TYR A 181 3.73 -5.51 11.28
CA TYR A 181 4.70 -4.50 11.66
C TYR A 181 4.48 -3.16 10.93
N LEU A 182 4.22 -3.19 9.62
CA LEU A 182 3.93 -2.01 8.81
C LEU A 182 2.66 -1.30 9.30
N ILE A 183 1.59 -2.06 9.55
CA ILE A 183 0.32 -1.54 10.06
C ILE A 183 0.53 -0.91 11.44
N GLU A 184 1.23 -1.57 12.34
CA GLU A 184 1.55 -1.02 13.67
C GLU A 184 2.33 0.31 13.57
N LYS A 185 3.33 0.39 12.68
CA LYS A 185 4.10 1.63 12.45
C LYS A 185 3.21 2.74 11.89
N LEU A 186 2.35 2.44 10.93
CA LEU A 186 1.43 3.42 10.36
C LEU A 186 0.39 3.89 11.40
N LYS A 187 -0.17 2.97 12.20
CA LYS A 187 -1.09 3.26 13.31
C LYS A 187 -0.44 4.23 14.31
N ASN A 188 0.82 4.00 14.67
CA ASN A 188 1.54 4.82 15.65
C ASN A 188 2.15 6.11 15.09
N ALA A 189 2.21 6.27 13.77
CA ALA A 189 2.73 7.47 13.13
C ALA A 189 1.89 8.71 13.48
N LYS A 190 2.54 9.78 13.92
CA LYS A 190 1.90 11.08 14.24
C LYS A 190 2.46 12.16 13.32
N TYR A 191 1.59 12.80 12.56
CA TYR A 191 1.94 14.02 11.83
C TYR A 191 1.82 15.22 12.77
N LYS A 192 2.87 16.04 12.84
CA LYS A 192 2.89 17.30 13.61
C LYS A 192 2.93 18.47 12.62
N VAL A 193 1.91 19.33 12.67
CA VAL A 193 1.88 20.56 11.86
C VAL A 193 3.02 21.47 12.31
N ASN A 194 3.93 21.79 11.40
CA ASN A 194 5.06 22.66 11.69
C ASN A 194 4.58 24.13 11.62
N ILE A 195 3.98 24.62 12.71
CA ILE A 195 3.57 26.03 12.83
C ILE A 195 4.83 26.87 13.08
N LYS A 196 5.57 27.24 12.02
CA LYS A 196 6.50 28.37 12.11
C LYS A 196 5.68 29.63 12.35
N ARG A 197 5.40 29.95 13.62
CA ARG A 197 4.93 31.27 14.05
C ARG A 197 5.93 32.30 13.54
N SER A 198 5.57 33.07 12.52
CA SER A 198 6.28 34.30 12.20
C SER A 198 6.14 35.20 13.42
N LYS A 199 7.20 35.34 14.24
CA LYS A 199 7.30 36.45 15.17
C LYS A 199 7.20 37.72 14.33
N LYS A 200 6.05 38.39 14.32
CA LYS A 200 5.98 39.80 13.95
C LYS A 200 6.94 40.51 14.89
N LYS A 201 8.04 41.03 14.35
CA LYS A 201 8.83 42.05 15.06
C LYS A 201 7.90 43.25 15.16
N ASN A 202 7.47 43.58 16.39
CA ASN A 202 7.03 44.93 16.73
C ASN A 202 8.25 45.84 16.76
#